data_AF-A0A0J1H5N6-F1
#
_entry.id   AF-A0A0J1H5N6-F1
#
_cell.length_a   1.000
_cell.length_b   1.000
_cell.length_c   1.000
_cell.angle_alpha   90.00
_cell.angle_beta   90.00
_cell.angle_gamma   90.00
#
_symmetry.space_group_name_H-M   'P 1'
#
loop_
_entity.id
_entity.type
_entity.pdbx_description
1 polymer ?
#
loop_
_entity_poly.entity_id
_entity_poly.type
_entity_poly.pdbx_seq_one_letter_code
_entity_poly.pdbx_strand_id
1 'polypeptide(L)'
;MAFTQLSGHRSYIYHIAIGNIDDYFFLVEQQDEKGNLGQVDMFKRMRYYLNAIESLNNISDYFYHEFKEKNGWSEKQDDKWYARKIRKKHPLIQDVANIANAYKHCVRNGKNAKLHASDLEQAVIKIDINDDVKVSVNYNPQIDDDLIEKAYHFWLDYLEANDNSILSI
;
A
#
# COMPACT_ATOMS: atom_id res chain seq x y z
N MET A 1 -19.71 6.30 -26.59
CA MET A 1 -18.58 6.98 -25.95
C MET A 1 -18.38 6.28 -24.61
N ALA A 2 -17.36 5.43 -24.47
CA ALA A 2 -17.16 4.67 -23.25
C ALA A 2 -16.50 5.57 -22.20
N PHE A 3 -17.12 5.71 -21.02
CA PHE A 3 -16.50 6.35 -19.87
C PHE A 3 -15.35 5.45 -19.39
N THR A 4 -14.12 5.72 -19.81
CA THR A 4 -12.94 5.03 -19.31
C THR A 4 -12.50 5.64 -17.98
N GLN A 5 -13.32 5.40 -16.94
CA GLN A 5 -13.18 5.95 -15.59
C GLN A 5 -11.90 5.50 -14.84
N LEU A 6 -11.10 4.61 -15.45
CA LEU A 6 -9.81 4.11 -14.95
C LEU A 6 -8.74 4.08 -16.07
N SER A 7 -8.76 5.06 -16.98
CA SER A 7 -7.75 5.14 -18.05
C SER A 7 -6.45 5.74 -17.54
N GLY A 8 -5.63 4.90 -16.90
CA GLY A 8 -4.25 5.22 -16.55
C GLY A 8 -3.97 5.42 -15.06
N HIS A 9 -2.69 5.56 -14.74
CA HIS A 9 -2.19 5.64 -13.38
C HIS A 9 -2.72 6.86 -12.63
N ARG A 10 -2.85 8.05 -13.26
CA ARG A 10 -3.38 9.24 -12.56
C ARG A 10 -4.82 9.02 -12.10
N SER A 11 -5.64 8.43 -12.96
CA SER A 11 -7.03 8.08 -12.66
C SER A 11 -7.11 7.04 -11.55
N TYR A 12 -6.22 6.03 -11.56
CA TYR A 12 -6.10 5.06 -10.48
C TYR A 12 -5.67 5.71 -9.15
N ILE A 13 -4.65 6.58 -9.16
CA ILE A 13 -4.19 7.27 -7.96
C ILE A 13 -5.34 8.07 -7.35
N TYR A 14 -6.02 8.90 -8.16
CA TYR A 14 -7.07 9.78 -7.67
C TYR A 14 -8.32 9.04 -7.19
N HIS A 15 -8.82 8.08 -7.97
CA HIS A 15 -10.11 7.45 -7.67
C HIS A 15 -10.01 6.18 -6.81
N ILE A 16 -8.85 5.53 -6.77
CA ILE A 16 -8.67 4.26 -6.05
C ILE A 16 -7.70 4.42 -4.88
N ALA A 17 -6.47 4.87 -5.14
CA ALA A 17 -5.46 4.90 -4.06
C ALA A 17 -5.80 5.96 -3.01
N ILE A 18 -6.05 7.21 -3.44
CA ILE A 18 -6.47 8.31 -2.56
C ILE A 18 -7.82 7.99 -1.91
N GLY A 19 -8.79 7.48 -2.66
CA GLY A 19 -10.09 7.07 -2.09
C GLY A 19 -9.97 6.05 -0.95
N ASN A 20 -9.11 5.03 -1.10
CA ASN A 20 -8.87 4.06 -0.02
C ASN A 20 -8.16 4.68 1.20
N ILE A 21 -7.33 5.70 1.00
CA ILE A 21 -6.65 6.42 2.09
C ILE A 21 -7.65 7.32 2.83
N ASP A 22 -8.48 8.07 2.11
CA ASP A 22 -9.51 8.92 2.69
C ASP A 22 -10.51 8.07 3.50
N ASP A 23 -10.94 6.93 2.95
CA ASP A 23 -11.80 5.96 3.65
C ASP A 23 -11.15 5.43 4.93
N TYR A 24 -9.84 5.23 4.92
CA TYR A 24 -9.07 4.83 6.10
C TYR A 24 -9.03 5.94 7.15
N PHE A 25 -8.61 7.16 6.78
CA PHE A 25 -8.53 8.27 7.72
C PHE A 25 -9.90 8.64 8.33
N PHE A 26 -10.96 8.62 7.52
CA PHE A 26 -12.31 8.81 8.01
C PHE A 26 -12.73 7.76 9.03
N LEU A 27 -12.33 6.49 8.83
CA LEU A 27 -12.57 5.43 9.81
C LEU A 27 -11.77 5.67 11.10
N VAL A 28 -10.50 6.09 10.98
CA VAL A 28 -9.63 6.43 12.12
C VAL A 28 -10.27 7.53 12.97
N GLU A 29 -10.68 8.64 12.35
CA GLU A 29 -11.31 9.77 13.03
C GLU A 29 -12.56 9.34 13.81
N GLN A 30 -13.47 8.60 13.16
CA GLN A 30 -14.68 8.08 13.82
C GLN A 30 -14.39 7.14 15.00
N GLN A 31 -13.28 6.41 14.93
CA GLN A 31 -12.90 5.44 15.93
C GLN A 31 -12.24 6.13 17.12
N ASP A 32 -11.39 7.12 16.87
CA ASP A 32 -10.75 7.93 17.89
C ASP A 32 -11.81 8.75 18.68
N GLU A 33 -12.84 9.27 18.02
CA GLU A 33 -13.99 9.93 18.66
C GLU A 33 -14.77 9.01 19.62
N LYS A 34 -14.82 7.69 19.34
CA LYS A 34 -15.49 6.69 20.19
C LYS A 34 -14.63 6.23 21.35
N GLY A 35 -13.32 6.47 21.30
CA GLY A 35 -12.34 6.10 22.32
C GLY A 35 -12.02 4.62 22.34
N ASN A 36 -12.85 3.79 23.00
CA ASN A 36 -12.54 2.38 23.21
C ASN A 36 -12.90 1.53 22.00
N LEU A 37 -11.89 1.04 21.29
CA LEU A 37 -12.07 0.15 20.15
C LEU A 37 -12.24 -1.31 20.60
N GLY A 38 -13.34 -1.92 20.18
CA GLY A 38 -13.51 -3.35 20.30
C GLY A 38 -12.63 -4.10 19.28
N GLN A 39 -12.49 -5.41 19.46
CA GLN A 39 -11.74 -6.27 18.54
C GLN A 39 -12.24 -6.15 17.08
N VAL A 40 -13.56 -6.03 16.88
CA VAL A 40 -14.17 -5.86 15.55
C VAL A 40 -13.74 -4.54 14.90
N ASP A 41 -13.66 -3.47 15.68
CA ASP A 41 -13.22 -2.15 15.21
C ASP A 41 -11.75 -2.17 14.78
N MET A 42 -10.90 -2.87 15.54
CA MET A 42 -9.49 -3.05 15.20
C MET A 42 -9.30 -3.81 13.89
N PHE A 43 -10.04 -4.93 13.69
CA PHE A 43 -9.98 -5.66 12.42
C PHE A 43 -10.50 -4.84 11.24
N LYS A 44 -11.53 -4.01 11.48
CA LYS A 44 -12.02 -3.08 10.47
C LYS A 44 -10.94 -2.07 10.10
N ARG A 45 -10.29 -1.42 11.07
CA ARG A 45 -9.20 -0.45 10.83
C ARG A 45 -8.06 -1.08 10.06
N MET A 46 -7.62 -2.28 10.46
CA MET A 46 -6.61 -3.06 9.77
C MET A 46 -6.99 -3.36 8.30
N ARG A 47 -8.24 -3.72 8.02
CA ARG A 47 -8.70 -3.97 6.65
C ARG A 47 -8.58 -2.73 5.77
N TYR A 48 -8.98 -1.57 6.27
CA TYR A 48 -8.90 -0.31 5.52
C TYR A 48 -7.44 0.12 5.32
N TYR A 49 -6.60 -0.03 6.35
CA TYR A 49 -5.16 0.18 6.25
C TYR A 49 -4.52 -0.67 5.14
N LEU A 50 -4.80 -1.98 5.12
CA LEU A 50 -4.25 -2.87 4.10
C LEU A 50 -4.77 -2.55 2.70
N ASN A 51 -6.03 -2.12 2.56
CA ASN A 51 -6.56 -1.66 1.27
C ASN A 51 -5.81 -0.42 0.77
N ALA A 52 -5.56 0.56 1.65
CA ALA A 52 -4.78 1.75 1.34
C ALA A 52 -3.35 1.38 0.91
N ILE A 53 -2.65 0.58 1.70
CA ILE A 53 -1.28 0.14 1.39
C ILE A 53 -1.21 -0.65 0.07
N GLU A 54 -2.12 -1.59 -0.16
CA GLU A 54 -2.12 -2.39 -1.39
C GLU A 54 -2.39 -1.52 -2.61
N SER A 55 -3.36 -0.59 -2.51
CA SER A 55 -3.65 0.33 -3.62
C SER A 55 -2.48 1.25 -3.92
N LEU A 56 -1.80 1.78 -2.90
CA LEU A 56 -0.56 2.55 -3.06
C LEU A 56 0.55 1.73 -3.75
N ASN A 57 0.76 0.47 -3.32
CA ASN A 57 1.78 -0.39 -3.91
C ASN A 57 1.51 -0.69 -5.40
N ASN A 58 0.24 -0.74 -5.81
CA ASN A 58 -0.15 -1.04 -7.19
C ASN A 58 0.06 0.12 -8.17
N ILE A 59 0.26 1.36 -7.69
CA ILE A 59 0.44 2.54 -8.57
C ILE A 59 1.60 2.33 -9.57
N SER A 60 2.68 1.68 -9.14
CA SER A 60 3.83 1.39 -10.01
C SER A 60 3.45 0.51 -11.19
N ASP A 61 2.54 -0.44 -11.01
CA ASP A 61 2.09 -1.36 -12.07
C ASP A 61 1.24 -0.62 -13.09
N TYR A 62 0.35 0.27 -12.64
CA TYR A 62 -0.44 1.12 -13.54
C TYR A 62 0.45 2.03 -14.37
N PHE A 63 1.45 2.68 -13.75
CA PHE A 63 2.39 3.52 -14.49
C PHE A 63 3.19 2.69 -15.49
N TYR A 64 3.66 1.51 -15.08
CA TYR A 64 4.40 0.61 -15.96
C TYR A 64 3.60 0.29 -17.22
N HIS A 65 2.35 -0.16 -17.06
CA HIS A 65 1.51 -0.56 -18.17
C HIS A 65 1.10 0.59 -19.08
N GLU A 66 0.98 1.81 -18.54
CA GLU A 66 0.67 3.01 -19.33
C GLU A 66 1.86 3.44 -20.21
N PHE A 67 3.09 3.33 -19.70
CA PHE A 67 4.26 3.89 -20.38
C PHE A 67 5.19 2.86 -21.03
N LYS A 68 5.00 1.55 -20.81
CA LYS A 68 5.90 0.50 -21.34
C LYS A 68 6.13 0.60 -22.85
N GLU A 69 5.09 0.86 -23.63
CA GLU A 69 5.17 0.91 -25.10
C GLU A 69 5.86 2.20 -25.55
N LYS A 70 5.49 3.32 -24.94
CA LYS A 70 6.08 4.64 -25.22
C LYS A 70 7.57 4.69 -24.91
N ASN A 71 8.00 4.01 -23.84
CA ASN A 71 9.40 3.95 -23.42
C ASN A 71 10.18 2.82 -24.10
N GLY A 72 9.54 1.97 -24.91
CA GLY A 72 10.19 0.86 -25.60
C GLY A 72 10.80 -0.18 -24.65
N TRP A 73 10.20 -0.38 -23.47
CA TRP A 73 10.71 -1.34 -22.50
C TRP A 73 10.58 -2.77 -23.02
N SER A 74 11.69 -3.51 -22.97
CA SER A 74 11.77 -4.91 -23.43
C SER A 74 11.07 -5.86 -22.46
N GLU A 75 10.83 -7.11 -22.89
CA GLU A 75 10.30 -8.17 -22.00
C GLU A 75 11.15 -8.43 -20.75
N LYS A 76 12.45 -8.11 -20.78
CA LYS A 76 13.35 -8.21 -19.62
C LYS A 76 13.20 -7.03 -18.65
N GLN A 77 12.54 -5.96 -19.06
CA GLN A 77 12.21 -4.77 -18.28
C GLN A 77 10.73 -4.86 -17.89
N ASP A 78 10.37 -5.94 -17.18
CA ASP A 78 9.01 -6.21 -16.72
C ASP A 78 8.55 -5.25 -15.61
N ASP A 79 7.28 -5.40 -15.22
CA ASP A 79 6.64 -4.69 -14.10
C ASP A 79 7.46 -4.78 -12.81
N LYS A 80 8.00 -5.97 -12.51
CA LYS A 80 8.85 -6.20 -11.33
C LYS A 80 10.18 -5.49 -11.42
N TRP A 81 10.81 -5.43 -12.59
CA TRP A 81 12.00 -4.63 -12.83
C TRP A 81 11.70 -3.15 -12.60
N TYR A 82 10.60 -2.64 -13.16
CA TYR A 82 10.19 -1.25 -13.02
C TYR A 82 9.92 -0.91 -11.54
N ALA A 83 9.11 -1.70 -10.84
CA ALA A 83 8.80 -1.52 -9.44
C ALA A 83 10.05 -1.51 -8.56
N ARG A 84 11.04 -2.38 -8.83
CA ARG A 84 12.33 -2.38 -8.10
C ARG A 84 13.11 -1.08 -8.32
N LYS A 85 13.07 -0.49 -9.51
CA LYS A 85 13.76 0.77 -9.81
C LYS A 85 13.11 1.94 -9.10
N ILE A 86 11.77 2.02 -9.12
CA ILE A 86 11.01 3.05 -8.42
C ILE A 86 11.22 2.96 -6.90
N ARG A 87 11.11 1.76 -6.32
CA ARG A 87 11.32 1.56 -4.88
C ARG A 87 12.75 1.91 -4.44
N LYS A 88 13.75 1.66 -5.30
CA LYS A 88 15.14 2.10 -5.02
C LYS A 88 15.29 3.62 -5.04
N LYS A 89 14.53 4.31 -5.90
CA LYS A 89 14.55 5.78 -6.02
C LYS A 89 13.79 6.46 -4.88
N HIS A 90 12.73 5.82 -4.39
CA HIS A 90 11.81 6.39 -3.40
C HIS A 90 11.64 5.45 -2.20
N PRO A 91 12.40 5.67 -1.09
CA PRO A 91 12.32 4.83 0.11
C PRO A 91 10.90 4.68 0.66
N LEU A 92 10.10 5.75 0.64
CA LEU A 92 8.69 5.72 1.05
C LEU A 92 7.87 4.66 0.29
N ILE A 93 8.10 4.52 -1.03
CA ILE A 93 7.42 3.53 -1.86
C ILE A 93 7.96 2.12 -1.58
N GLN A 94 9.23 2.00 -1.19
CA GLN A 94 9.80 0.73 -0.71
C GLN A 94 9.13 0.29 0.60
N ASP A 95 8.88 1.21 1.53
CA ASP A 95 8.24 0.91 2.81
C ASP A 95 6.79 0.44 2.63
N VAL A 96 6.02 1.15 1.81
CA VAL A 96 4.67 0.72 1.40
C VAL A 96 4.71 -0.70 0.79
N ALA A 97 5.65 -0.95 -0.13
CA ALA A 97 5.79 -2.26 -0.76
C ALA A 97 6.21 -3.35 0.23
N ASN A 98 7.03 -3.03 1.24
CA ASN A 98 7.44 -3.97 2.27
C ASN A 98 6.22 -4.46 3.06
N ILE A 99 5.35 -3.55 3.48
CA ILE A 99 4.13 -3.89 4.24
C ILE A 99 3.15 -4.70 3.37
N ALA A 100 2.89 -4.24 2.14
CA ALA A 100 2.03 -4.96 1.20
C ALA A 100 2.51 -6.41 0.96
N ASN A 101 3.82 -6.58 0.79
CA ASN A 101 4.41 -7.90 0.58
C ASN A 101 4.45 -8.75 1.85
N ALA A 102 4.73 -8.15 3.02
CA ALA A 102 4.75 -8.86 4.29
C ALA A 102 3.39 -9.51 4.57
N TYR A 103 2.29 -8.77 4.36
CA TYR A 103 0.94 -9.34 4.43
C TYR A 103 0.71 -10.48 3.42
N LYS A 104 1.08 -10.29 2.15
CA LYS A 104 0.98 -11.36 1.12
C LYS A 104 1.78 -12.61 1.49
N HIS A 105 2.93 -12.45 2.13
CA HIS A 105 3.79 -13.55 2.55
C HIS A 105 3.27 -14.27 3.80
N CYS A 106 2.64 -13.56 4.75
CA CYS A 106 1.90 -14.17 5.85
C CYS A 106 0.77 -15.09 5.35
N VAL A 107 0.14 -14.75 4.23
CA VAL A 107 -0.92 -15.57 3.60
C VAL A 107 -0.36 -16.73 2.77
N ARG A 108 0.83 -16.57 2.16
CA ARG A 108 1.35 -17.51 1.15
C ARG A 108 2.35 -18.55 1.66
N ASN A 109 3.03 -18.37 2.80
CA ASN A 109 4.03 -19.33 3.25
C ASN A 109 4.06 -19.54 4.78
N GLY A 110 3.54 -20.69 5.22
CA GLY A 110 4.12 -21.38 6.36
C GLY A 110 5.58 -21.78 6.08
N LYS A 111 6.47 -21.47 7.01
CA LYS A 111 7.82 -22.04 7.24
C LYS A 111 9.05 -21.55 6.47
N ASN A 112 9.03 -20.77 5.39
CA ASN A 112 10.27 -20.40 4.65
C ASN A 112 10.36 -18.95 4.07
N ALA A 113 9.79 -17.95 4.74
CA ALA A 113 9.93 -16.55 4.30
C ALA A 113 11.19 -15.89 4.90
N LYS A 114 11.89 -15.04 4.13
CA LYS A 114 13.02 -14.20 4.61
C LYS A 114 12.58 -12.99 5.46
N LEU A 115 11.27 -12.78 5.55
CA LEU A 115 10.58 -11.82 6.41
C LEU A 115 9.42 -12.59 7.03
N HIS A 116 9.53 -12.91 8.31
CA HIS A 116 8.52 -13.56 9.12
C HIS A 116 7.55 -12.52 9.72
N ALA A 117 6.38 -12.95 10.19
CA ALA A 117 5.50 -12.10 10.98
C ALA A 117 6.21 -11.51 12.23
N SER A 118 7.24 -12.21 12.73
CA SER A 118 8.14 -11.70 13.77
C SER A 118 9.07 -10.58 13.29
N ASP A 119 9.36 -10.46 11.99
CA ASP A 119 10.17 -9.34 11.47
C ASP A 119 9.33 -8.06 11.29
N LEU A 120 8.00 -8.18 11.32
CA LEU A 120 7.05 -7.10 11.56
C LEU A 120 6.95 -6.74 13.07
N GLU A 121 7.75 -7.34 13.97
CA GLU A 121 7.80 -6.93 15.39
C GLU A 121 8.32 -5.49 15.56
N GLN A 122 9.03 -4.94 14.56
CA GLN A 122 9.36 -3.51 14.51
C GLN A 122 8.38 -2.68 13.66
N ALA A 123 7.51 -3.35 12.89
CA ALA A 123 6.48 -2.75 12.03
C ALA A 123 5.10 -3.41 12.27
N VAL A 124 4.54 -3.12 13.44
CA VAL A 124 3.11 -2.85 13.70
C VAL A 124 2.03 -3.95 13.47
N ILE A 125 2.32 -5.20 13.07
CA ILE A 125 1.24 -6.21 13.00
C ILE A 125 1.68 -7.58 13.51
N LYS A 126 1.06 -8.03 14.60
CA LYS A 126 1.12 -9.42 15.06
C LYS A 126 -0.05 -10.21 14.44
N ILE A 127 0.27 -11.30 13.73
CA ILE A 127 -0.72 -12.27 13.21
C ILE A 127 -0.25 -13.66 13.64
N ASP A 128 -0.78 -14.15 14.76
CA ASP A 128 -0.57 -15.54 15.17
C ASP A 128 -1.61 -16.44 14.47
N ILE A 129 -1.14 -17.38 13.64
CA ILE A 129 -1.99 -18.40 13.02
C ILE A 129 -1.62 -19.74 13.66
N ASN A 130 -2.44 -20.17 14.61
CA ASN A 130 -2.36 -21.50 15.21
C ASN A 130 -3.51 -22.36 14.66
N ASP A 131 -3.50 -23.68 14.92
CA ASP A 131 -4.56 -24.61 14.47
C ASP A 131 -5.98 -24.18 14.91
N ASP A 132 -6.07 -23.35 15.97
CA ASP A 132 -7.20 -22.47 16.27
C ASP A 132 -6.80 -21.02 15.99
N VAL A 133 -7.29 -20.44 14.89
CA VAL A 133 -6.89 -19.10 14.42
C VAL A 133 -7.19 -18.01 15.47
N LYS A 134 -6.17 -17.60 16.23
CA LYS A 134 -6.21 -16.46 17.16
C LYS A 134 -5.34 -15.32 16.62
N VAL A 135 -5.92 -14.48 15.78
CA VAL A 135 -5.25 -13.27 15.31
C VAL A 135 -5.21 -12.22 16.43
N SER A 136 -4.02 -11.92 16.94
CA SER A 136 -3.78 -10.88 17.94
C SER A 136 -3.20 -9.63 17.29
N VAL A 137 -4.05 -8.68 16.89
CA VAL A 137 -3.61 -7.45 16.21
C VAL A 137 -3.00 -6.47 17.22
N ASN A 138 -1.67 -6.35 17.23
CA ASN A 138 -0.96 -5.26 17.91
C ASN A 138 -0.79 -4.08 16.95
N TYR A 139 -1.89 -3.39 16.67
CA TYR A 139 -1.89 -2.17 15.86
C TYR A 139 -1.34 -1.00 16.69
N ASN A 140 -0.33 -0.30 16.17
CA ASN A 140 0.20 0.94 16.72
C ASN A 140 -0.23 2.10 15.81
N PRO A 141 -1.33 2.80 16.15
CA PRO A 141 -1.89 3.86 15.33
C PRO A 141 -0.87 4.89 14.86
N GLN A 142 0.06 5.28 15.75
CA GLN A 142 0.93 6.43 15.51
C GLN A 142 1.98 6.22 14.42
N ILE A 143 2.47 4.99 14.24
CA ILE A 143 3.53 4.69 13.26
C ILE A 143 2.90 4.40 11.89
N ASP A 144 1.75 3.73 11.88
CA ASP A 144 1.05 3.35 10.66
C ASP A 144 0.38 4.53 9.97
N ASP A 145 -0.16 5.47 10.75
CA ASP A 145 -0.81 6.67 10.23
C ASP A 145 0.20 7.60 9.54
N ASP A 146 1.40 7.76 10.11
CA ASP A 146 2.49 8.59 9.55
C ASP A 146 2.96 8.09 8.17
N LEU A 147 3.05 6.77 7.96
CA LEU A 147 3.43 6.23 6.66
C LEU A 147 2.36 6.51 5.59
N ILE A 148 1.08 6.28 5.91
CA ILE A 148 -0.01 6.53 4.97
C ILE A 148 -0.12 8.02 4.68
N GLU A 149 0.02 8.88 5.68
CA GLU A 149 -0.02 10.34 5.51
C GLU A 149 1.13 10.83 4.60
N LYS A 150 2.35 10.34 4.81
CA LYS A 150 3.49 10.65 3.93
C LYS A 150 3.24 10.17 2.51
N ALA A 151 2.73 8.95 2.33
CA ALA A 151 2.41 8.41 1.02
C ALA A 151 1.30 9.21 0.33
N TYR A 152 0.28 9.63 1.08
CA TYR A 152 -0.81 10.47 0.61
C TYR A 152 -0.28 11.79 0.04
N HIS A 153 0.51 12.52 0.82
CA HIS A 153 1.10 13.78 0.38
C HIS A 153 2.02 13.62 -0.82
N PHE A 154 2.88 12.58 -0.81
CA PHE A 154 3.73 12.27 -1.96
C PHE A 154 2.93 12.13 -3.27
N TRP A 155 1.80 11.42 -3.22
CA TRP A 155 0.97 11.20 -4.41
C TRP A 155 0.10 12.40 -4.79
N LEU A 156 -0.35 13.20 -3.83
CA LEU A 156 -1.00 14.48 -4.12
C LEU A 156 -0.04 15.44 -4.81
N ASP A 157 1.16 15.62 -4.27
CA ASP A 157 2.20 16.47 -4.87
C ASP A 157 2.51 16.02 -6.30
N TYR A 158 2.59 14.70 -6.54
CA TYR A 158 2.75 14.14 -7.87
C TYR A 158 1.59 14.50 -8.83
N LEU A 159 0.36 14.42 -8.34
CA LEU A 159 -0.83 14.73 -9.13
C LEU A 159 -0.87 16.22 -9.48
N GLU A 160 -0.62 17.09 -8.51
CA GLU A 160 -0.62 18.55 -8.63
C GLU A 160 0.51 19.07 -9.53
N ALA A 161 1.73 18.59 -9.33
CA ALA A 161 2.90 19.00 -10.11
C ALA A 161 2.82 18.58 -11.58
N ASN A 162 1.96 17.60 -11.90
CA ASN A 162 1.87 16.99 -13.22
C ASN A 162 3.21 16.43 -13.75
N ASP A 163 4.08 15.98 -12.83
CA ASP A 163 5.46 15.63 -13.13
C ASP A 163 5.71 14.12 -13.16
N ASN A 164 5.73 13.54 -14.36
CA ASN A 164 6.05 12.13 -14.56
C ASN A 164 7.54 11.79 -14.30
N SER A 165 8.43 12.78 -14.13
CA SER A 165 9.86 12.56 -13.88
C SER A 165 10.12 11.86 -12.55
N ILE A 166 9.21 12.00 -11.59
CA ILE A 166 9.26 11.30 -10.31
C ILE A 166 9.24 9.79 -10.55
N LEU A 167 8.45 9.32 -11.52
CA LEU A 167 8.27 7.92 -11.89
C LEU A 167 9.08 7.47 -13.12
N SER A 168 9.95 8.32 -13.68
CA SER A 168 10.87 7.89 -14.73
C SER A 168 12.09 7.13 -14.15
N ILE A 169 12.60 6.17 -14.94
CA ILE A 169 13.80 5.36 -14.67
C ILE A 169 14.94 5.84 -15.56
#